data_AF-A0A535EH87-F1
#
_entry.id   AF-A0A535EH87-F1
#
_cell.length_a   1.000
_cell.length_b   1.000
_cell.length_c   1.000
_cell.angle_alpha   90.00
_cell.angle_beta   90.00
_cell.angle_gamma   90.00
#
_symmetry.space_group_name_H-M   'P 1'
#
loop_
_entity.id
_entity.type
_entity.pdbx_description
1 polymer ?
#
loop_
_entity_poly.entity_id
_entity_poly.type
_entity_poly.pdbx_seq_one_letter_code
_entity_poly.pdbx_strand_id
1 'polypeptide(L)'
;QLERIVRAARQLGATAESEAAARLEKVTRDGVFPEGFYSTSNLPTEVLLDGTWIPVDNIEMDAAIAVEREARKARCIVFQGAKPGTEVVVGYEGVRVTPQERSRKTEIFSFMASEV
;
A
#
# COMPACT_ATOMS: atom_id res chain seq x y z
N GLN A 1 17.41 -9.93 2.22
CA GLN A 1 17.72 -10.26 0.81
C GLN A 1 16.46 -10.52 -0.03
N LEU A 2 15.53 -11.34 0.48
CA LEU A 2 14.25 -11.65 -0.18
C LEU A 2 13.36 -10.41 -0.40
N GLU A 3 13.21 -9.54 0.60
CA GLU A 3 12.38 -8.33 0.47
C GLU A 3 12.79 -7.42 -0.68
N ARG A 4 14.11 -7.27 -0.92
CA ARG A 4 14.63 -6.48 -2.03
C ARG A 4 14.22 -7.06 -3.39
N ILE A 5 14.23 -8.39 -3.51
CA ILE A 5 13.84 -9.10 -4.73
C ILE A 5 12.34 -8.95 -4.96
N VAL A 6 11.53 -9.13 -3.91
CA VAL A 6 10.08 -8.95 -3.98
C VAL A 6 9.72 -7.51 -4.37
N ARG A 7 10.40 -6.52 -3.81
CA ARG A 7 10.18 -5.11 -4.15
C ARG A 7 10.48 -4.81 -5.62
N ALA A 8 11.60 -5.31 -6.15
CA ALA A 8 11.99 -5.14 -7.55
C ALA A 8 11.02 -5.86 -8.50
N ALA A 9 10.59 -7.08 -8.15
CA ALA A 9 9.63 -7.84 -8.95
C ALA A 9 8.27 -7.13 -9.02
N ARG A 10 7.78 -6.59 -7.90
CA ARG A 10 6.53 -5.81 -7.86
C ARG A 10 6.61 -4.53 -8.69
N GLN A 11 7.75 -3.83 -8.71
CA GLN A 11 7.97 -2.67 -9.59
C GLN A 11 7.88 -3.02 -11.09
N LEU A 12 8.16 -4.28 -11.44
CA LEU A 12 8.04 -4.82 -12.80
C LEU A 12 6.65 -5.41 -13.10
N GLY A 13 5.69 -5.28 -12.19
CA GLY A 13 4.33 -5.78 -12.37
C GLY A 13 4.13 -7.26 -12.02
N ALA A 14 5.11 -7.91 -11.38
CA ALA A 14 4.93 -9.27 -10.90
C ALA A 14 3.91 -9.32 -9.74
N THR A 15 2.92 -10.20 -9.87
CA THR A 15 1.94 -10.53 -8.82
C THR A 15 2.24 -11.91 -8.24
N ALA A 16 1.84 -12.15 -6.99
CA ALA A 16 2.01 -13.46 -6.36
C ALA A 16 1.05 -14.49 -6.97
N GLU A 17 1.50 -15.75 -7.09
CA GLU A 17 0.75 -16.87 -7.68
C GLU A 17 -0.56 -17.20 -6.94
N SER A 18 -0.61 -16.94 -5.62
CA SER A 18 -1.86 -16.93 -4.85
C SER A 18 -2.02 -15.58 -4.15
N GLU A 19 -3.16 -14.93 -4.37
CA GLU A 19 -3.48 -13.67 -3.69
C GLU A 19 -4.02 -13.98 -2.28
N ALA A 20 -3.17 -13.82 -1.26
CA ALA A 20 -3.57 -13.90 0.14
C ALA A 20 -4.27 -12.60 0.56
N ALA A 21 -5.31 -12.71 1.39
CA ALA A 21 -6.00 -11.54 1.95
C ALA A 21 -5.05 -10.68 2.78
N ALA A 22 -5.32 -9.38 2.85
CA ALA A 22 -4.52 -8.45 3.63
C ALA A 22 -4.51 -8.84 5.11
N ARG A 23 -3.32 -8.89 5.70
CA ARG A 23 -3.18 -9.11 7.14
C ARG A 23 -3.51 -7.82 7.87
N LEU A 24 -4.38 -7.92 8.88
CA LEU A 24 -4.80 -6.78 9.70
C LEU A 24 -4.39 -6.99 11.16
N GLU A 25 -3.95 -5.91 11.79
CA GLU A 25 -3.68 -5.84 13.23
C GLU A 25 -4.48 -4.69 13.83
N LYS A 26 -4.90 -4.81 15.09
CA LYS A 26 -5.61 -3.74 15.77
C LYS A 26 -4.65 -2.74 16.37
N VAL A 27 -4.96 -1.46 16.23
CA VAL A 27 -4.33 -0.40 17.01
C VAL A 27 -4.62 -0.66 18.50
N THR A 28 -3.57 -0.64 19.32
CA THR A 28 -3.66 -0.87 20.78
C THR A 28 -3.55 0.43 21.59
N ARG A 29 -2.95 1.47 21.02
CA ARG A 29 -2.72 2.76 21.66
C ARG A 29 -3.05 3.90 20.70
N ASP A 30 -3.66 4.95 21.23
CA ASP A 30 -3.97 6.16 20.46
C ASP A 30 -2.71 6.74 19.82
N GLY A 31 -2.79 7.10 18.54
CA GLY A 31 -1.68 7.71 17.83
C GLY A 31 -0.58 6.75 17.36
N VAL A 32 -0.75 5.43 17.53
CA VAL A 32 0.34 4.46 17.31
C VAL A 32 -0.12 3.30 16.45
N PHE A 33 0.47 3.18 15.27
CA PHE A 33 0.23 2.05 14.37
C PHE A 33 0.82 0.75 14.92
N PRO A 34 0.25 -0.41 14.57
CA PRO A 34 0.83 -1.71 14.88
C PRO A 34 2.22 -1.87 14.24
N GLU A 35 3.04 -2.75 14.83
CA GLU A 35 4.32 -3.11 14.26
C GLU A 35 4.14 -3.73 12.86
N GLY A 36 4.98 -3.32 11.91
CA GLY A 36 4.92 -3.81 10.54
C GLY A 36 3.75 -3.27 9.71
N PHE A 37 3.10 -2.17 10.13
CA PHE A 37 2.08 -1.50 9.30
C PHE A 37 2.60 -1.20 7.89
N TYR A 38 1.72 -1.33 6.90
CA TYR A 38 2.03 -0.96 5.53
C TYR A 38 2.07 0.57 5.41
N SER A 39 3.24 1.13 5.11
CA SER A 39 3.40 2.55 4.81
C SER A 39 3.08 2.83 3.35
N THR A 40 2.07 3.65 3.11
CA THR A 40 1.56 3.94 1.76
C THR A 40 2.50 4.84 0.96
N SER A 41 2.42 4.71 -0.36
CA SER A 41 2.94 5.71 -1.31
C SER A 41 1.83 6.65 -1.75
N ASN A 42 2.13 7.58 -2.65
CA ASN A 42 1.14 8.46 -3.29
C ASN A 42 0.40 7.80 -4.49
N LEU A 43 0.62 6.52 -4.75
CA LEU A 43 0.05 5.81 -5.91
C LEU A 43 -1.24 5.08 -5.56
N PRO A 44 -2.20 4.97 -6.51
CA PRO A 44 -3.44 4.21 -6.30
C PRO A 44 -3.15 2.81 -5.78
N THR A 45 -3.79 2.48 -4.66
CA THR A 45 -3.56 1.23 -3.93
C THR A 45 -4.88 0.52 -3.71
N GLU A 46 -4.87 -0.80 -3.78
CA GLU A 46 -6.00 -1.66 -3.48
C GLU A 46 -5.57 -2.71 -2.45
N VAL A 47 -6.53 -3.13 -1.61
CA VAL A 47 -6.33 -4.17 -0.62
C VAL A 47 -7.32 -5.32 -0.82
N LEU A 48 -6.85 -6.56 -0.68
CA LEU A 48 -7.65 -7.76 -0.83
C LEU A 48 -8.31 -8.09 0.52
N LEU A 49 -9.63 -7.90 0.60
CA LEU A 49 -10.43 -8.25 1.76
C LEU A 49 -11.51 -9.25 1.37
N ASP A 50 -11.60 -10.35 2.10
CA ASP A 50 -12.62 -11.40 1.90
C ASP A 50 -12.75 -11.84 0.42
N GLY A 51 -11.62 -11.96 -0.27
CA GLY A 51 -11.56 -12.36 -1.69
C GLY A 51 -11.89 -11.26 -2.70
N THR A 52 -12.09 -10.01 -2.25
CA THR A 52 -12.38 -8.87 -3.13
C THR A 52 -11.32 -7.78 -3.00
N TRP A 53 -10.78 -7.32 -4.13
CA TRP A 53 -9.94 -6.12 -4.16
C TRP A 53 -10.81 -4.88 -3.96
N ILE A 54 -10.50 -4.11 -2.93
CA ILE A 54 -11.15 -2.83 -2.66
C ILE A 54 -10.14 -1.69 -2.80
N PRO A 55 -10.55 -0.54 -3.39
CA PRO A 55 -9.70 0.63 -3.47
C PRO A 55 -9.46 1.22 -2.08
N VAL A 56 -8.27 1.79 -1.89
CA VAL A 56 -7.94 2.57 -0.71
C VAL A 56 -8.29 4.04 -0.99
N ASP A 57 -9.27 4.54 -0.26
CA ASP A 57 -9.69 5.93 -0.33
C ASP A 57 -8.66 6.87 0.30
N ASN A 58 -8.65 8.12 -0.14
CA ASN A 58 -7.80 9.21 0.40
C ASN A 58 -6.31 8.88 0.37
N ILE A 59 -5.81 8.28 -0.73
CA ILE A 59 -4.40 7.90 -0.84
C ILE A 59 -3.46 9.08 -0.53
N GLU A 60 -2.55 8.85 0.40
CA GLU A 60 -1.53 9.79 0.84
C GLU A 60 -0.25 8.99 1.10
N MET A 61 0.91 9.59 0.85
CA MET A 61 2.19 8.98 1.18
C MET A 61 2.43 9.03 2.71
N ASP A 62 3.19 8.07 3.23
CA ASP A 62 3.59 8.00 4.64
C ASP A 62 2.40 7.87 5.62
N ALA A 63 1.31 7.25 5.16
CA ALA A 63 0.14 6.92 5.97
C ALA A 63 -0.02 5.40 6.14
N ALA A 64 -0.93 5.00 7.03
CA ALA A 64 -1.35 3.60 7.17
C ALA A 64 -2.73 3.38 6.53
N ILE A 65 -3.05 2.13 6.18
CA ILE A 65 -4.36 1.78 5.63
C ILE A 65 -5.24 1.24 6.75
N ALA A 66 -6.29 1.98 7.11
CA ALA A 66 -7.34 1.49 8.00
C ALA A 66 -8.41 0.74 7.20
N VAL A 67 -8.96 -0.31 7.81
CA VAL A 67 -9.98 -1.17 7.20
C VAL A 67 -11.22 -1.21 8.09
N GLU A 68 -12.38 -1.01 7.46
CA GLU A 68 -13.69 -1.17 8.06
C GLU A 68 -14.38 -2.37 7.40
N ARG A 69 -14.24 -3.56 7.99
CA ARG A 69 -14.71 -4.83 7.41
C ARG A 69 -16.20 -4.83 7.11
N GLU A 70 -17.02 -4.36 8.04
CA GLU A 70 -18.49 -4.32 7.89
C GLU A 70 -18.92 -3.45 6.71
N ALA A 71 -18.23 -2.31 6.51
CA ALA A 71 -18.49 -1.40 5.41
C ALA A 71 -17.78 -1.79 4.10
N ARG A 72 -16.86 -2.77 4.15
CA ARG A 72 -15.93 -3.13 3.06
C ARG A 72 -15.19 -1.91 2.49
N LYS A 73 -14.68 -1.06 3.39
CA LYS A 73 -13.93 0.14 3.03
C LYS A 73 -12.51 0.08 3.55
N ALA A 74 -11.60 0.65 2.76
CA ALA A 74 -10.23 0.91 3.17
C ALA A 74 -9.92 2.38 2.90
N ARG A 75 -9.21 3.02 3.82
CA ARG A 75 -8.81 4.42 3.68
C ARG A 75 -7.46 4.67 4.32
N CYS A 76 -6.71 5.62 3.78
CA CYS A 76 -5.52 6.09 4.46
C CYS A 76 -5.88 6.83 5.75
N ILE A 77 -5.07 6.62 6.77
CA ILE A 77 -5.08 7.37 8.02
C ILE A 77 -3.65 7.77 8.39
N VAL A 78 -3.49 9.02 8.79
CA VAL A 78 -2.29 9.50 9.49
C VAL A 78 -2.35 9.10 10.97
N PHE A 79 -1.25 9.26 11.71
CA PHE A 79 -1.14 8.77 13.09
C PHE A 79 -2.26 9.29 14.00
N GLN A 80 -2.77 10.52 13.82
CA GLN A 80 -3.90 11.03 14.61
C GLN A 80 -5.19 10.21 14.44
N GLY A 81 -5.33 9.51 13.31
CA GLY A 81 -6.45 8.61 13.02
C GLY A 81 -6.31 7.21 13.63
N ALA A 82 -5.15 6.87 14.20
CA ALA A 82 -4.94 5.60 14.88
C ALA A 82 -5.65 5.58 16.25
N LYS A 83 -6.84 5.00 16.29
CA LYS A 83 -7.64 4.83 17.52
C LYS A 83 -7.65 3.36 17.95
N PRO A 84 -7.62 3.04 19.26
CA PRO A 84 -7.69 1.66 19.73
C PRO A 84 -8.86 0.89 19.11
N GLY A 85 -8.58 -0.29 18.58
CA GLY A 85 -9.56 -1.13 17.89
C GLY A 85 -9.65 -0.93 16.37
N THR A 86 -9.13 0.16 15.82
CA THR A 86 -9.00 0.32 14.35
C THR A 86 -8.14 -0.81 13.78
N GLU A 87 -8.66 -1.53 12.79
CA GLU A 87 -7.88 -2.51 12.04
C GLU A 87 -7.02 -1.81 11.00
N VAL A 88 -5.72 -2.09 11.02
CA VAL A 88 -4.71 -1.51 10.12
C VAL A 88 -4.02 -2.62 9.36
N VAL A 89 -3.78 -2.41 8.07
CA VAL A 89 -3.04 -3.35 7.22
C VAL A 89 -1.57 -3.42 7.66
N VAL A 90 -1.06 -4.63 7.83
CA VAL A 90 0.34 -4.92 8.12
C VAL A 90 0.97 -5.82 7.07
N GLY A 91 2.27 -5.67 6.84
CA GLY A 91 3.00 -6.40 5.81
C GLY A 91 2.60 -6.00 4.39
N TYR A 92 2.86 -6.88 3.42
CA TYR A 92 2.69 -6.62 1.98
C TYR A 92 1.69 -7.59 1.31
N GLU A 93 1.17 -8.55 2.05
CA GLU A 93 0.18 -9.52 1.58
C GLU A 93 -1.15 -8.82 1.33
N GLY A 94 -1.83 -9.18 0.24
CA GLY A 94 -3.12 -8.58 -0.12
C GLY A 94 -3.06 -7.07 -0.38
N VAL A 95 -1.90 -6.49 -0.71
CA VAL A 95 -1.77 -5.09 -1.12
C VAL A 95 -1.17 -5.02 -2.52
N ARG A 96 -1.84 -4.31 -3.43
CA ARG A 96 -1.34 -4.02 -4.77
C ARG A 96 -1.37 -2.52 -5.04
N VAL A 97 -0.38 -2.06 -5.79
CA VAL A 97 -0.20 -0.65 -6.15
C VAL A 97 -0.21 -0.56 -7.67
N THR A 98 -1.04 0.31 -8.21
CA THR A 98 -1.11 0.57 -9.64
C THR A 98 -0.11 1.69 -9.98
N PRO A 99 0.97 1.42 -10.73
CA PRO A 99 1.93 2.45 -11.12
C PRO A 99 1.28 3.50 -12.01
N GLN A 100 1.70 4.76 -11.89
CA GLN A 100 1.38 5.76 -12.91
C GLN A 100 2.07 5.38 -14.22
N GLU A 101 1.32 5.43 -15.32
CA GLU A 101 1.82 5.11 -16.65
C GLU A 101 2.89 6.14 -17.06
N ARG A 102 4.16 5.72 -17.09
CA ARG A 102 5.24 6.55 -17.61
C ARG A 102 5.21 6.50 -19.13
N SER A 103 5.22 7.67 -19.76
CA SER A 103 5.38 7.79 -21.22
C SER A 103 6.66 7.04 -21.65
N ARG A 104 6.51 6.02 -22.50
CA ARG A 104 7.63 5.24 -23.05
C ARG A 104 8.44 6.01 -24.11
N LYS A 105 8.62 7.32 -23.94
CA LYS A 105 9.60 8.05 -24.73
C LYS A 105 10.98 7.78 -24.14
N THR A 106 11.59 6.68 -24.56
CA THR A 106 13.02 6.46 -24.37
C THR A 106 13.76 7.49 -25.23
N GLU A 107 14.19 8.61 -24.63
CA GLU A 107 15.18 9.44 -25.26
C GLU A 107 16.52 8.70 -25.23
N ILE A 108 17.04 8.37 -26.41
CA ILE A 108 18.29 7.60 -26.59
C ILE A 108 19.50 8.37 -26.04
N PHE A 109 19.36 9.69 -25.88
CA PHE A 109 20.36 10.60 -25.34
C PHE A 109 19.67 11.89 -24.85
N SER A 110 20.01 12.37 -23.65
CA SER A 110 19.52 13.66 -23.12
C SER A 110 20.56 14.30 -22.19
N PHE A 111 20.49 15.63 -22.07
CA PHE A 111 21.29 16.42 -21.12
C PHE A 111 20.36 17.02 -20.06
N MET A 112 20.84 17.18 -18.82
CA MET A 112 20.09 17.78 -17.70
C MET A 112 18.80 17.02 -17.31
N ALA A 113 18.73 15.72 -17.59
CA ALA A 113 17.53 14.90 -17.36
C ALA A 113 17.35 14.38 -15.92
N SER A 114 17.96 15.03 -14.94
CA SER A 114 17.67 14.76 -13.53
C SER A 114 16.39 15.50 -13.14
N GLU A 115 15.44 14.81 -12.52
CA GLU A 115 14.42 15.47 -11.71
C GLU A 115 15.12 16.21 -10.55
N VAL A 116 14.70 17.45 -10.29
CA VAL A 116 15.30 18.39 -9.32
C VAL A 116 14.95 17.99 -7.89
#